data_AF-Q7U7K5-F1
#
_entry.id   AF-Q7U7K5-F1
#
_cell.length_a   1.000
_cell.length_b   1.000
_cell.length_c   1.000
_cell.angle_alpha   90.00
_cell.angle_beta   90.00
_cell.angle_gamma   90.00
#
_symmetry.space_group_name_H-M   'P 1'
#
loop_
_entity.id
_entity.type
_entity.pdbx_description
1 polymer ?
#
loop_
_entity_poly.entity_id
_entity_poly.type
_entity_poly.pdbx_seq_one_letter_code
_entity_poly.pdbx_strand_id
1 'polypeptide(L)'
;MREHAVALRRVLSGLVLLSTLGAAAHAQTLDQRFFQVQLLLDQIQLAVSTGDAAGVCALSRRANDRLLDILPALQRQRPGLDHAALQDRILLGFSRCDR
;
A
#
# COMPACT_ATOMS: atom_id res chain seq x y z
N MET A 1 52.55 13.75 -4.03
CA MET A 1 51.16 13.66 -4.51
C MET A 1 50.65 12.22 -4.64
N ARG A 2 50.83 11.34 -3.64
CA ARG A 2 50.40 9.93 -3.71
C ARG A 2 49.46 9.48 -2.57
N GLU A 3 49.29 10.31 -1.55
CA GLU A 3 48.56 9.97 -0.32
C GLU A 3 47.02 10.14 -0.47
N HIS A 4 46.57 11.06 -1.34
CA HIS A 4 45.15 11.35 -1.53
C HIS A 4 44.39 10.29 -2.35
N ALA A 5 45.09 9.49 -3.15
CA ALA A 5 44.47 8.48 -4.01
C ALA A 5 43.98 7.25 -3.23
N VAL A 6 44.62 6.91 -2.11
CA VAL A 6 44.28 5.74 -1.29
C VAL A 6 43.05 5.99 -0.42
N ALA A 7 42.89 7.22 0.07
CA ALA A 7 41.73 7.61 0.88
C ALA A 7 40.43 7.56 0.07
N LEU A 8 40.43 8.01 -1.19
CA LEU A 8 39.24 8.03 -2.04
C LEU A 8 38.69 6.61 -2.32
N ARG A 9 39.59 5.64 -2.53
CA ARG A 9 39.22 4.26 -2.87
C ARG A 9 38.54 3.52 -1.71
N ARG A 10 38.94 3.81 -0.45
CA ARG A 10 38.29 3.24 0.74
C ARG A 10 36.91 3.84 1.01
N VAL A 11 36.74 5.14 0.77
CA VAL A 11 35.44 5.82 0.91
C VAL A 11 34.44 5.28 -0.12
N LEU A 12 34.88 5.07 -1.37
CA LEU A 12 34.06 4.49 -2.43
C LEU A 12 33.62 3.04 -2.10
N SER A 13 34.52 2.20 -1.57
CA SER A 13 34.13 0.85 -1.15
C SER A 13 33.15 0.84 0.04
N GLY A 14 33.29 1.76 1.00
CA GLY A 14 32.35 1.88 2.12
C GLY A 14 30.96 2.37 1.69
N LEU A 15 30.91 3.33 0.76
CA LEU A 15 29.64 3.89 0.25
C LEU A 15 28.84 2.87 -0.58
N VAL A 16 29.52 1.96 -1.29
CA VAL A 16 28.88 0.88 -2.06
C VAL A 16 28.28 -0.19 -1.13
N LEU A 17 28.90 -0.48 0.01
CA LEU A 17 28.34 -1.40 1.01
C LEU A 17 27.11 -0.83 1.74
N LEU A 18 27.05 0.49 1.95
CA LEU A 18 25.89 1.16 2.55
C LEU A 18 24.72 1.31 1.58
N SER A 19 24.97 1.39 0.27
CA SER A 19 23.92 1.51 -0.75
C SER A 19 23.26 0.18 -1.12
N THR A 20 23.90 -0.97 -0.85
CA THR A 20 23.25 -2.28 -1.00
C THR A 20 22.38 -2.66 0.20
N LEU A 21 22.66 -2.12 1.39
CA LEU A 21 21.82 -2.31 2.60
C LEU A 21 20.55 -1.42 2.57
N GLY A 22 20.58 -0.30 1.84
CA GLY A 22 19.41 0.58 1.67
C GLY A 22 18.41 0.14 0.60
N ALA A 23 18.75 -0.89 -0.20
CA ALA A 23 17.96 -1.34 -1.34
C ALA A 23 17.18 -2.63 -1.09
N ALA A 24 16.99 -3.03 0.17
CA ALA A 24 15.87 -3.89 0.51
C ALA A 24 14.59 -3.05 0.45
N ALA A 25 14.12 -2.77 -0.77
CA ALA A 25 12.75 -2.36 -1.01
C ALA A 25 11.86 -3.44 -0.37
N HIS A 26 11.39 -3.20 0.85
CA HIS A 26 10.58 -4.15 1.60
C HIS A 26 9.30 -4.38 0.80
N ALA A 27 9.28 -5.46 0.01
CA ALA A 27 8.08 -5.88 -0.69
C ALA A 27 7.06 -6.25 0.38
N GLN A 28 6.08 -5.37 0.61
CA GLN A 28 5.01 -5.61 1.58
C GLN A 28 4.32 -6.94 1.25
N THR A 29 4.13 -7.77 2.27
CA THR A 29 3.47 -9.08 2.12
C THR A 29 2.02 -8.91 1.69
N LEU A 30 1.43 -9.94 1.08
CA LEU A 30 0.02 -9.90 0.69
C LEU A 30 -0.89 -9.59 1.89
N ASP A 31 -0.58 -10.16 3.06
CA ASP A 31 -1.32 -9.93 4.30
C ASP A 31 -1.24 -8.48 4.77
N GLN A 32 -0.06 -7.86 4.70
CA GLN A 32 0.12 -6.45 5.04
C GLN A 32 -0.66 -5.54 4.09
N ARG A 33 -0.63 -5.82 2.78
CA ARG A 33 -1.39 -5.05 1.80
C ARG A 33 -2.89 -5.23 1.97
N PHE A 34 -3.34 -6.44 2.29
CA PHE A 34 -4.74 -6.73 2.57
C PHE A 34 -5.22 -6.02 3.85
N PHE A 35 -4.40 -6.02 4.90
CA PHE A 35 -4.68 -5.28 6.12
C PHE A 35 -4.84 -3.77 5.85
N GLN A 36 -4.03 -3.19 4.96
CA GLN A 36 -4.20 -1.79 4.54
C GLN A 36 -5.56 -1.54 3.85
N VAL A 37 -6.06 -2.50 3.05
CA VAL A 37 -7.40 -2.40 2.47
C VAL A 37 -8.45 -2.40 3.58
N GLN A 38 -8.32 -3.27 4.59
CA GLN A 38 -9.24 -3.29 5.73
C GLN A 38 -9.24 -1.97 6.50
N LEU A 39 -8.06 -1.40 6.77
CA LEU A 39 -7.96 -0.08 7.40
C LEU A 39 -8.63 1.04 6.59
N LEU A 40 -8.57 0.97 5.26
CA LEU A 40 -9.27 1.94 4.41
C LEU A 40 -10.79 1.75 4.51
N LEU A 41 -11.29 0.51 4.57
CA LEU A 41 -12.71 0.25 4.77
C LEU A 41 -13.22 0.80 6.10
N ASP A 42 -12.44 0.68 7.17
CA ASP A 42 -12.80 1.22 8.48
C ASP A 42 -12.80 2.77 8.46
N GLN A 43 -11.84 3.39 7.75
CA GLN A 43 -11.83 4.84 7.55
C GLN A 43 -13.02 5.33 6.72
N ILE A 44 -13.46 4.57 5.71
CA ILE A 44 -14.68 4.89 4.95
C ILE A 44 -15.89 4.90 5.89
N GLN A 45 -16.00 3.90 6.78
CA GLN A 45 -17.10 3.85 7.75
C GLN A 45 -17.06 5.03 8.72
N LEU A 46 -15.87 5.44 9.16
CA LEU A 46 -15.70 6.64 9.99
C LEU A 46 -16.14 7.90 9.23
N ALA A 47 -15.66 8.12 8.01
CA ALA A 47 -16.03 9.28 7.20
C ALA A 47 -17.54 9.32 6.91
N VAL A 48 -18.16 8.17 6.68
CA VAL A 48 -19.62 8.03 6.59
C VAL A 48 -20.31 8.50 7.87
N SER A 49 -19.81 8.09 9.04
CA SER A 49 -20.43 8.43 10.33
C SER A 49 -20.36 9.92 10.66
N THR A 50 -19.36 10.63 10.13
CA THR A 50 -19.16 12.07 10.32
C THR A 50 -19.75 12.93 9.20
N GLY A 51 -20.36 12.32 8.18
CA GLY A 51 -20.91 13.03 7.03
C GLY A 51 -19.85 13.61 6.08
N ASP A 52 -18.62 13.13 6.12
CA ASP A 52 -17.52 13.58 5.25
C ASP A 52 -17.60 12.90 3.87
N ALA A 53 -18.43 13.47 2.98
CA ALA A 53 -18.62 12.94 1.63
C ALA A 53 -17.31 12.95 0.81
N ALA A 54 -16.50 14.00 0.93
CA ALA A 54 -15.22 14.10 0.21
C ALA A 54 -14.23 13.01 0.67
N GLY A 55 -14.14 12.79 1.98
CA GLY A 55 -13.35 11.72 2.57
C GLY A 55 -13.82 10.33 2.13
N VAL A 56 -15.13 10.08 2.15
CA VAL A 56 -15.72 8.82 1.65
C VAL A 56 -15.26 8.56 0.21
N CYS A 57 -15.27 9.56 -0.66
CA CYS A 57 -14.85 9.38 -2.06
C CYS A 57 -13.37 9.13 -2.24
N ALA A 58 -12.54 9.92 -1.57
CA ALA A 58 -11.09 9.76 -1.67
C ALA A 58 -10.67 8.38 -1.13
N LEU A 59 -11.25 7.96 -0.01
CA LEU A 59 -10.95 6.68 0.63
C LEU A 59 -11.50 5.50 -0.17
N SER A 60 -12.72 5.59 -0.73
CA SER A 60 -13.30 4.53 -1.58
C SER A 60 -12.48 4.31 -2.85
N ARG A 61 -12.04 5.39 -3.52
CA ARG A 61 -11.12 5.30 -4.66
C ARG A 61 -9.82 4.60 -4.27
N ARG A 62 -9.18 5.04 -3.18
CA ARG A 62 -7.93 4.44 -2.71
C ARG A 62 -8.09 2.96 -2.33
N ALA A 63 -9.19 2.61 -1.68
CA ALA A 63 -9.50 1.23 -1.31
C ALA A 63 -9.68 0.35 -2.55
N ASN A 64 -10.39 0.85 -3.56
CA ASN A 64 -10.59 0.16 -4.83
C ASN A 64 -9.27 -0.12 -5.54
N ASP A 65 -8.45 0.90 -5.73
CA ASP A 65 -7.17 0.77 -6.42
C ASP A 65 -6.26 -0.22 -5.70
N ARG A 66 -6.23 -0.16 -4.36
CA ARG A 66 -5.41 -1.07 -3.55
C ARG A 66 -5.93 -2.50 -3.57
N LEU A 67 -7.25 -2.70 -3.57
CA LEU A 67 -7.84 -4.03 -3.70
C LEU A 67 -7.53 -4.62 -5.08
N LEU A 68 -7.70 -3.86 -6.16
CA LEU A 68 -7.43 -4.33 -7.53
C LEU A 68 -5.96 -4.72 -7.73
N ASP A 69 -5.01 -4.01 -7.11
CA ASP A 69 -3.58 -4.34 -7.12
C ASP A 69 -3.30 -5.73 -6.54
N ILE A 70 -4.03 -6.13 -5.49
CA ILE A 70 -3.77 -7.38 -4.75
C ILE A 70 -4.77 -8.50 -5.06
N LEU A 71 -5.87 -8.21 -5.73
CA LEU A 71 -6.97 -9.14 -5.98
C LEU A 71 -6.52 -10.45 -6.65
N PRO A 72 -5.67 -10.43 -7.71
CA PRO A 72 -5.19 -11.67 -8.32
C PRO A 72 -4.32 -12.52 -7.39
N ALA A 73 -3.62 -11.90 -6.44
CA ALA A 73 -2.84 -12.62 -5.44
C ALA A 73 -3.73 -13.17 -4.32
N LEU A 74 -4.73 -12.41 -3.88
CA LEU A 74 -5.75 -12.85 -2.92
C LEU A 74 -6.53 -14.06 -3.43
N GLN A 75 -7.02 -14.02 -4.67
CA GLN A 75 -7.78 -15.12 -5.26
C GLN A 75 -6.97 -16.43 -5.33
N ARG A 76 -5.66 -16.33 -5.57
CA ARG A 76 -4.77 -17.50 -5.61
C ARG A 76 -4.42 -18.05 -4.22
N GLN A 77 -4.15 -17.18 -3.26
CA GLN A 77 -3.62 -17.58 -1.94
C GLN A 77 -4.70 -17.76 -0.88
N ARG A 78 -5.87 -17.15 -1.06
CA ARG A 78 -6.99 -17.15 -0.12
C ARG A 78 -8.33 -17.39 -0.84
N PRO A 79 -8.53 -18.54 -1.50
CA PRO A 79 -9.75 -18.81 -2.28
C PRO A 79 -11.04 -18.81 -1.45
N GLY A 80 -10.97 -19.03 -0.14
CA GLY A 80 -12.12 -18.96 0.78
C GLY A 80 -12.50 -17.54 1.24
N LEU A 81 -11.77 -16.52 0.83
CA LEU A 81 -12.13 -15.12 1.10
C LEU A 81 -13.29 -14.71 0.19
N ASP A 82 -14.30 -14.05 0.75
CA ASP A 82 -15.38 -13.48 -0.05
C ASP A 82 -14.92 -12.15 -0.69
N HIS A 83 -14.33 -12.28 -1.87
CA HIS A 83 -13.81 -11.15 -2.65
C HIS A 83 -14.94 -10.25 -3.16
N ALA A 84 -16.12 -10.79 -3.39
CA ALA A 84 -17.28 -10.03 -3.85
C ALA A 84 -17.80 -9.13 -2.72
N ALA A 85 -17.96 -9.67 -1.51
CA ALA A 85 -18.35 -8.88 -0.35
C ALA A 85 -17.34 -7.76 -0.02
N LEU A 86 -16.05 -7.98 -0.25
CA LEU A 86 -15.02 -6.93 -0.12
C LEU A 86 -15.22 -5.81 -1.15
N GLN A 87 -15.46 -6.16 -2.41
CA GLN A 87 -15.73 -5.20 -3.47
C GLN A 87 -17.01 -4.41 -3.19
N ASP A 88 -18.09 -5.09 -2.77
CA ASP A 88 -19.38 -4.46 -2.45
C ASP A 88 -19.26 -3.39 -1.37
N ARG A 89 -18.47 -3.63 -0.32
CA ARG A 89 -18.22 -2.63 0.73
C ARG A 89 -17.57 -1.35 0.19
N ILE A 90 -16.69 -1.48 -0.80
CA ILE A 90 -16.05 -0.33 -1.46
C ILE A 90 -17.05 0.40 -2.35
N LEU A 91 -17.85 -0.35 -3.13
CA LEU A 91 -18.89 0.19 -4.01
C LEU A 91 -19.99 0.93 -3.24
N LEU A 92 -20.33 0.47 -2.03
CA LEU A 92 -21.24 1.19 -1.14
C LEU A 92 -20.70 2.58 -0.76
N GLY A 93 -19.38 2.73 -0.59
CA GLY A 93 -18.74 4.02 -0.39
C GLY A 93 -18.91 4.93 -1.61
N PHE A 94 -18.67 4.41 -2.81
CA PHE A 94 -18.86 5.14 -4.06
C PHE A 94 -20.30 5.62 -4.28
N SER A 95 -21.32 4.84 -3.91
CA SER A 95 -22.72 5.25 -4.05
C SER A 95 -23.07 6.54 -3.30
N ARG A 96 -22.23 6.95 -2.34
CA ARG A 96 -22.37 8.16 -1.53
C ARG A 96 -21.56 9.34 -2.05
N CYS A 97 -20.80 9.16 -3.13
CA CYS A 97 -19.97 10.20 -3.72
C CYS A 97 -20.70 11.21 -4.59
N ASP A 98 -21.82 10.78 -5.16
CA ASP A 98 -22.60 11.60 -6.09
C ASP A 98 -23.79 12.29 -5.40
N ARG A 99 -23.83 12.28 -4.06
CA ARG A 99 -24.83 13.00 -3.24
C ARG A 99 -24.21 14.22 -2.59
#